data_AF-A0A6L9KSS1-F1
#
_entry.id   AF-A0A6L9KSS1-F1
#
_cell.length_a   1.000
_cell.length_b   1.000
_cell.length_c   1.000
_cell.angle_alpha   90.00
_cell.angle_beta   90.00
_cell.angle_gamma   90.00
#
_symmetry.space_group_name_H-M   'P 1'
#
loop_
_entity.id
_entity.type
_entity.pdbx_description
1 polymer ?
#
loop_
_entity_poly.entity_id
_entity_poly.type
_entity_poly.pdbx_seq_one_letter_code
_entity_poly.pdbx_strand_id
1 'polypeptide(L)'
;MTLGGNLYPIHLALSSHWKVHYFSAEMSTRPDFREEEQAFLADYRTFLDSTAVGALETLQARLGLDYAGMDFTLDPEGKVLLFEANATMVLHPPPEDPVWDYRRPAFEDALKAARALLNPLPPPTPIPPHPTSFMRKDSR
;
A
#
# COMPACT_ATOMS: atom_id res chain seq x y z
N MET A 1 0.42 -1.92 4.05
CA MET A 1 -1.02 -2.28 4.10
C MET A 1 -1.41 -2.98 2.82
N THR A 2 -2.30 -3.96 2.92
CA THR A 2 -3.04 -4.57 1.81
C THR A 2 -4.43 -3.96 1.78
N LEU A 3 -4.80 -3.34 0.66
CA LEU A 3 -6.12 -2.73 0.43
C LEU A 3 -6.61 -3.12 -0.97
N GLY A 4 -7.67 -3.94 -1.03
CA GLY A 4 -8.28 -4.39 -2.29
C GLY A 4 -7.28 -5.06 -3.23
N GLY A 5 -6.45 -5.96 -2.71
CA GLY A 5 -5.43 -6.66 -3.49
C GLY A 5 -4.23 -5.82 -3.91
N ASN A 6 -4.07 -4.59 -3.41
CA ASN A 6 -2.91 -3.75 -3.67
C ASN A 6 -2.12 -3.45 -2.39
N LEU A 7 -0.81 -3.19 -2.54
CA LEU A 7 0.07 -2.80 -1.44
C LEU A 7 0.16 -1.26 -1.35
N TYR A 8 -0.01 -0.75 -0.14
CA TYR A 8 0.11 0.67 0.19
C TYR A 8 1.10 0.85 1.35
N PRO A 9 2.24 1.56 1.15
CA PRO A 9 3.09 1.98 2.25
C PRO A 9 2.37 3.08 3.05
N ILE A 10 2.40 3.00 4.39
CA ILE A 10 1.71 3.98 5.26
C ILE A 10 2.64 4.64 6.28
N HIS A 11 3.77 4.00 6.61
CA HIS A 11 4.86 4.60 7.37
C HIS A 11 6.15 3.76 7.21
N LEU A 12 7.28 4.38 7.53
CA LEU A 12 8.58 3.76 7.79
C LEU A 12 9.09 4.34 9.12
N ALA A 13 9.43 3.48 10.07
CA ALA A 13 9.95 3.89 11.36
C ALA A 13 11.44 3.55 11.47
N LEU A 14 12.28 4.56 11.63
CA LEU A 14 13.74 4.41 11.75
C LEU A 14 14.19 4.76 13.17
N SER A 15 15.10 3.95 13.72
CA SER A 15 15.61 4.11 15.08
C SER A 15 17.02 3.54 15.18
N SER A 16 17.87 4.20 15.97
CA SER A 16 19.17 3.65 16.38
C SER A 16 19.05 2.56 17.46
N HIS A 17 17.84 2.28 17.95
CA HIS A 17 17.55 1.28 18.97
C HIS A 17 16.75 0.09 18.42
N TRP A 18 17.00 -1.09 18.99
CA TRP A 18 16.39 -2.35 18.57
C TRP A 18 14.86 -2.40 18.71
N LYS A 19 14.29 -1.65 19.65
CA LYS A 19 12.84 -1.58 19.86
C LYS A 19 12.29 -0.35 19.17
N VAL A 20 11.60 -0.57 18.07
CA VAL A 20 11.01 0.50 17.26
C VAL A 20 9.51 0.57 17.53
N HIS A 21 9.06 1.69 18.08
CA HIS A 21 7.68 2.13 17.96
C HIS A 21 7.70 3.48 17.25
N TYR A 22 6.75 3.78 16.36
CA TYR A 22 6.78 5.04 15.59
C TYR A 22 6.86 6.28 16.50
N PHE A 23 6.18 6.26 17.65
CA PHE A 23 6.25 7.35 18.64
C PHE A 23 7.61 7.46 19.34
N SER A 24 8.35 6.35 19.48
CA SER A 24 9.69 6.33 20.08
C SER A 24 10.81 6.38 19.04
N ALA A 25 10.48 6.36 17.76
CA ALA A 25 11.42 6.47 16.65
C ALA A 25 11.89 7.93 16.58
N GLU A 26 13.15 8.13 16.20
CA GLU A 26 13.80 9.46 16.17
C GLU A 26 13.28 10.37 15.04
N MET A 27 12.13 10.02 14.45
CA MET A 27 11.52 10.67 13.29
C MET A 27 11.22 12.15 13.55
N SER A 28 10.94 12.58 14.78
CA SER A 28 10.66 13.99 15.09
C SER A 28 11.92 14.86 15.09
N THR A 29 13.06 14.30 15.47
CA THR A 29 14.33 15.02 15.62
C THR A 29 15.30 14.82 14.45
N ARG A 30 15.08 13.78 13.63
CA ARG A 30 15.95 13.38 12.51
C ARG A 30 15.34 13.70 11.15
N PRO A 31 15.71 14.84 10.52
CA PRO A 31 15.20 15.18 9.18
C PRO A 31 15.60 14.16 8.12
N ASP A 32 16.79 13.58 8.24
CA ASP A 32 17.28 12.52 7.36
C ASP A 32 16.41 11.26 7.40
N PHE A 33 15.90 10.89 8.58
CA PHE A 33 14.96 9.75 8.68
C PHE A 33 13.61 10.06 8.03
N ARG A 34 13.15 11.31 8.13
CA ARG A 34 11.91 11.74 7.46
C ARG A 34 12.07 11.80 5.94
N GLU A 35 13.22 12.23 5.45
CA GLU A 35 13.54 12.19 4.01
C GLU A 35 13.50 10.75 3.48
N GLU A 36 14.03 9.80 4.24
CA GLU A 36 14.00 8.38 3.90
C GLU A 36 12.57 7.81 3.92
N GLU A 37 11.78 8.09 4.96
CA GLU A 37 10.36 7.71 4.99
C GLU A 37 9.60 8.37 3.83
N GLN A 38 9.85 9.63 3.52
CA GLN A 38 9.21 10.32 2.40
C GLN A 38 9.52 9.63 1.06
N ALA A 39 10.77 9.24 0.82
CA ALA A 39 11.15 8.50 -0.37
C ALA A 39 10.46 7.13 -0.45
N PHE A 40 10.42 6.40 0.66
CA PHE A 40 9.72 5.12 0.77
C PHE A 40 8.21 5.24 0.52
N LEU A 41 7.57 6.27 1.10
CA LEU A 41 6.13 6.51 0.92
C LEU A 41 5.79 6.93 -0.51
N ALA A 42 6.68 7.69 -1.17
CA ALA A 42 6.48 8.13 -2.55
C ALA A 42 6.61 6.99 -3.56
N ASP A 43 7.63 6.14 -3.41
CA ASP A 43 7.82 4.98 -4.27
C ASP A 43 8.63 3.87 -3.58
N TYR A 44 7.94 3.04 -2.81
CA TYR A 44 8.56 1.91 -2.11
C TYR A 44 9.21 0.89 -3.04
N ARG A 45 8.86 0.84 -4.33
CA ARG A 45 9.47 -0.08 -5.31
C ARG A 45 10.84 0.39 -5.79
N THR A 46 11.16 1.67 -5.61
CA THR A 46 12.54 2.17 -5.78
C THR A 46 13.37 1.96 -4.52
N PHE A 47 12.72 1.82 -3.37
CA PHE A 47 13.35 1.63 -2.08
C PHE A 47 13.64 0.15 -1.76
N LEU A 48 12.73 -0.73 -2.14
CA LEU A 48 12.85 -2.18 -1.99
C LEU A 48 13.24 -2.81 -3.32
N ASP A 49 14.14 -3.80 -3.29
CA ASP A 49 14.44 -4.57 -4.49
C ASP A 49 13.25 -5.45 -4.92
N SER A 50 13.34 -6.00 -6.14
CA SER A 50 12.29 -6.84 -6.71
C SER A 50 12.03 -8.12 -5.92
N THR A 51 13.02 -8.62 -5.17
CA THR A 51 12.88 -9.83 -4.35
C THR A 51 12.03 -9.52 -3.12
N ALA A 52 12.32 -8.42 -2.43
CA ALA A 52 11.55 -7.96 -1.29
C ALA A 52 10.11 -7.60 -1.69
N VAL A 53 9.92 -6.86 -2.79
CA VAL A 53 8.58 -6.54 -3.31
C VAL A 53 7.80 -7.81 -3.64
N GLY A 54 8.42 -8.77 -4.34
CA GLY A 54 7.78 -10.04 -4.67
C GLY A 54 7.42 -10.89 -3.44
N ALA A 55 8.24 -10.84 -2.38
CA ALA A 55 7.93 -11.49 -1.11
C ALA A 55 6.69 -10.86 -0.43
N LEU A 56 6.58 -9.53 -0.42
CA LEU A 56 5.42 -8.82 0.13
C LEU A 56 4.14 -9.09 -0.68
N GLU A 57 4.23 -9.13 -2.01
CA GLU A 57 3.10 -9.48 -2.89
C GLU A 57 2.68 -10.95 -2.67
N THR A 58 3.64 -11.85 -2.46
CA THR A 58 3.35 -13.24 -2.10
C THR A 58 2.66 -13.33 -0.74
N LEU A 59 3.15 -12.61 0.27
CA LEU A 59 2.52 -12.56 1.61
C LEU A 59 1.09 -12.02 1.52
N GLN A 60 0.89 -10.92 0.81
CA GLN A 60 -0.42 -10.34 0.53
C GLN A 60 -1.38 -11.38 -0.07
N ALA A 61 -0.97 -12.06 -1.14
CA ALA A 61 -1.78 -13.08 -1.81
C ALA A 61 -2.10 -14.25 -0.87
N ARG A 62 -1.18 -14.61 0.03
CA ARG A 62 -1.33 -15.72 0.99
C ARG A 62 -2.20 -15.37 2.19
N LEU A 63 -2.18 -14.11 2.64
CA LEU A 63 -3.12 -13.61 3.63
C LEU A 63 -4.55 -13.66 3.06
N GLY A 64 -4.73 -13.33 1.78
CA GLY A 64 -6.02 -13.43 1.10
C GLY A 64 -7.08 -12.49 1.70
N LEU A 65 -6.64 -11.39 2.30
CA LEU A 65 -7.51 -10.39 2.93
C LEU A 65 -7.51 -9.11 2.08
N ASP A 66 -8.70 -8.54 1.88
CA ASP A 66 -8.84 -7.25 1.22
C ASP A 66 -8.36 -6.08 2.09
N TYR A 67 -8.29 -6.28 3.40
CA TYR A 67 -7.79 -5.32 4.38
C TYR A 67 -6.86 -6.02 5.36
N ALA A 68 -5.58 -5.69 5.32
CA ALA A 68 -4.58 -6.21 6.27
C ALA A 68 -3.39 -5.25 6.41
N GLY A 69 -2.67 -5.35 7.53
CA GLY A 69 -1.37 -4.73 7.72
C GLY A 69 -0.26 -5.77 7.79
N MET A 70 0.96 -5.35 7.47
CA MET A 70 2.17 -6.14 7.59
C MET A 70 3.30 -5.23 8.05
N ASP A 71 3.94 -5.59 9.15
CA ASP A 71 5.13 -4.91 9.67
C ASP A 71 6.34 -5.82 9.45
N PHE A 72 7.37 -5.27 8.81
CA PHE A 72 8.55 -6.03 8.41
C PHE A 72 9.80 -5.16 8.42
N THR A 73 10.95 -5.80 8.33
CA THR A 73 12.23 -5.18 7.98
C THR A 73 12.93 -5.98 6.89
N LEU A 74 14.03 -5.45 6.36
CA LEU A 74 14.99 -6.23 5.59
C LEU A 74 16.13 -6.71 6.50
N ASP A 75 16.61 -7.93 6.26
CA ASP A 75 17.88 -8.41 6.80
C ASP A 75 19.08 -7.85 6.00
N PRO A 76 20.34 -8.06 6.43
CA PRO A 76 21.53 -7.57 5.71
C PRO A 76 21.65 -8.07 4.26
N GLU A 77 20.97 -9.17 3.91
CA GLU A 77 20.91 -9.72 2.57
C GLU A 77 19.70 -9.23 1.76
N GLY A 78 18.91 -8.30 2.30
CA GLY A 78 17.73 -7.73 1.64
C GLY A 78 16.47 -8.60 1.73
N LYS A 79 16.45 -9.65 2.56
CA LYS A 79 15.28 -10.52 2.69
C LYS A 79 14.28 -9.96 3.69
N VAL A 80 13.01 -10.17 3.41
CA VAL A 80 11.90 -9.73 4.27
C VAL A 80 11.85 -10.56 5.55
N LEU A 81 12.00 -9.89 6.69
CA LEU A 81 11.69 -10.41 8.02
C LEU A 81 10.37 -9.80 8.51
N LEU A 82 9.32 -10.62 8.54
CA LEU A 82 7.97 -10.21 8.97
C LEU A 82 7.82 -10.35 10.49
N PHE A 83 7.38 -9.29 11.15
CA PHE A 83 7.11 -9.28 12.60
C PHE A 83 5.63 -9.48 12.92
N GLU A 84 4.76 -8.83 12.13
CA GLU A 84 3.33 -8.83 12.36
C GLU A 84 2.59 -8.82 11.02
N ALA A 85 1.49 -9.58 10.96
CA ALA A 85 0.49 -9.44 9.91
C ALA A 85 -0.89 -9.69 10.52
N ASN A 86 -1.82 -8.74 10.37
CA ASN A 86 -3.13 -8.83 10.99
C ASN A 86 -4.21 -8.10 10.18
N ALA A 87 -5.47 -8.48 10.41
CA ALA A 87 -6.65 -7.94 9.72
C ALA A 87 -7.18 -6.61 10.33
N THR A 88 -6.54 -6.11 11.39
CA THR A 88 -7.05 -5.02 12.23
C THR A 88 -6.11 -3.83 12.32
N MET A 89 -5.10 -3.76 11.43
CA MET A 89 -4.12 -2.68 11.41
C MET A 89 -4.83 -1.35 11.15
N VAL A 90 -4.57 -0.35 12.00
CA VAL A 90 -5.27 0.94 11.94
C VAL A 90 -4.54 1.89 10.99
N LEU A 91 -5.29 2.51 10.08
CA LEU A 91 -4.82 3.65 9.28
C LEU A 91 -4.83 4.91 10.15
N HIS A 92 -3.70 5.20 10.79
CA HIS A 92 -3.54 6.40 11.60
C HIS A 92 -3.28 7.64 10.73
N PRO A 93 -4.09 8.71 10.82
CA PRO A 93 -3.80 9.96 10.12
C PRO A 93 -2.50 10.58 10.63
N PRO A 94 -1.71 11.24 9.76
CA PRO A 94 -0.57 12.03 10.20
C PRO A 94 -1.00 13.12 11.19
N PRO A 95 -0.19 13.45 12.21
CA PRO A 95 -0.49 14.54 13.13
C PRO A 95 -0.68 15.90 12.43
N GLU A 96 -1.38 16.82 13.09
CA GLU A 96 -1.55 18.20 12.66
C GLU A 96 -0.31 19.06 12.99
N ASP A 97 0.86 18.64 12.51
CA ASP A 97 2.12 19.37 12.61
C ASP A 97 2.81 19.33 11.23
N PRO A 98 3.25 20.48 10.68
CA PRO A 98 3.88 20.56 9.37
C PRO A 98 5.08 19.63 9.15
N VAL A 99 5.77 19.23 10.22
CA VAL A 99 6.89 18.28 10.11
C VAL A 99 6.46 16.92 9.55
N TRP A 100 5.16 16.57 9.64
CA TRP A 100 4.59 15.30 9.17
C TRP A 100 3.79 15.40 7.87
N ASP A 101 3.70 16.58 7.25
CA ASP A 101 2.83 16.81 6.09
C ASP A 101 3.18 15.91 4.89
N TYR A 102 4.44 15.50 4.76
CA TYR A 102 4.91 14.59 3.71
C TYR A 102 4.21 13.22 3.74
N ARG A 103 3.61 12.82 4.87
CA ARG A 103 2.88 11.55 5.02
C ARG A 103 1.44 11.62 4.52
N ARG A 104 0.86 12.82 4.34
CA ARG A 104 -0.55 12.99 3.94
C ARG A 104 -0.87 12.35 2.60
N PRO A 105 -0.07 12.51 1.52
CA PRO A 105 -0.39 11.90 0.23
C PRO A 105 -0.55 10.37 0.31
N ALA A 106 0.42 9.67 0.93
CA ALA A 106 0.35 8.22 1.09
C ALA A 106 -0.82 7.78 1.98
N PHE A 107 -1.11 8.53 3.05
CA PHE A 107 -2.28 8.28 3.88
C PHE A 107 -3.60 8.46 3.11
N GLU A 108 -3.73 9.51 2.32
CA GLU A 108 -4.92 9.80 1.53
C GLU A 108 -5.16 8.73 0.45
N ASP A 109 -4.10 8.26 -0.21
CA ASP A 109 -4.17 7.17 -1.18
C ASP A 109 -4.64 5.86 -0.53
N ALA A 110 -4.06 5.50 0.61
CA ALA A 110 -4.49 4.33 1.37
C ALA A 110 -5.94 4.49 1.88
N LEU A 111 -6.31 5.66 2.40
CA LEU A 111 -7.66 5.93 2.89
C LEU A 111 -8.70 5.85 1.76
N LYS A 112 -8.36 6.36 0.58
CA LYS A 112 -9.21 6.25 -0.62
C LYS A 112 -9.43 4.79 -1.00
N ALA A 113 -8.37 3.98 -1.02
CA ALA A 113 -8.48 2.55 -1.29
C ALA A 113 -9.33 1.83 -0.23
N ALA A 114 -9.10 2.10 1.06
CA ALA A 114 -9.89 1.53 2.15
C ALA A 114 -11.38 1.90 2.06
N ARG A 115 -11.71 3.16 1.74
CA ARG A 115 -13.09 3.62 1.54
C ARG A 115 -13.78 2.92 0.37
N ALA A 116 -13.05 2.61 -0.70
CA ALA A 116 -13.59 1.89 -1.85
C ALA A 116 -14.00 0.45 -1.50
N LEU A 117 -13.40 -0.18 -0.48
CA LEU A 117 -13.80 -1.51 0.00
C LEU A 117 -15.17 -1.49 0.69
N LEU A 118 -15.53 -0.37 1.33
CA LEU A 118 -16.81 -0.22 2.03
C LEU A 118 -17.95 0.14 1.07
N ASN A 119 -17.64 0.87 0.00
CA ASN A 119 -18.57 1.28 -1.03
C ASN A 119 -18.07 0.82 -2.40
N PRO A 120 -18.12 -0.49 -2.71
CA PRO A 120 -17.63 -0.99 -3.98
C PRO A 120 -18.38 -0.30 -5.12
N LEU A 121 -17.64 0.19 -6.12
CA LEU A 121 -18.27 0.63 -7.36
C LEU A 121 -19.11 -0.54 -7.91
N PRO A 122 -20.33 -0.29 -8.41
CA PRO A 122 -21.08 -1.34 -9.09
C PRO A 122 -20.21 -1.90 -10.22
N PRO A 123 -20.28 -3.22 -10.50
CA PRO A 123 -19.53 -3.80 -11.59
C PRO A 123 -19.81 -3.02 -12.89
N PRO A 124 -18.82 -2.85 -13.77
CA PRO A 124 -19.03 -2.13 -15.02
C PRO A 124 -20.23 -2.73 -15.75
N THR A 125 -21.17 -1.86 -16.16
CA THR A 125 -22.34 -2.30 -16.93
C THR A 125 -21.85 -3.07 -18.15
N PRO A 126 -22.33 -4.29 -18.39
CA PRO A 126 -21.95 -5.04 -19.59
C PRO A 126 -22.20 -4.15 -20.81
N ILE A 127 -21.16 -3.96 -21.63
CA ILE A 127 -21.33 -3.28 -22.92
C ILE A 127 -22.32 -4.15 -23.71
N PRO A 128 -23.52 -3.65 -24.06
CA PRO A 128 -24.44 -4.44 -24.86
C PRO A 128 -23.75 -4.84 -26.15
N PRO A 129 -23.92 -6.08 -26.63
CA PRO A 129 -23.30 -6.51 -27.87
C PRO A 129 -23.65 -5.50 -28.96
N HIS A 130 -22.65 -5.04 -29.72
CA HIS A 130 -22.89 -4.24 -30.90
C HIS A 130 -23.94 -4.95 -31.76
N PRO A 131 -24.99 -4.25 -32.25
CA PRO A 131 -25.95 -4.88 -33.13
C PRO A 131 -25.21 -5.32 -34.38
N THR A 132 -24.97 -6.63 -34.48
CA THR A 132 -24.40 -7.24 -35.68
C THR A 132 -25.45 -7.17 -36.77
N SER A 133 -25.51 -6.04 -37.47
CA SER A 133 -26.28 -5.91 -38.72
C SER A 133 -25.57 -6.72 -39.80
N PHE A 134 -25.73 -8.05 -39.76
CA PHE A 134 -25.52 -8.88 -40.94
C PHE A 134 -26.65 -8.57 -41.92
N MET A 135 -26.41 -7.63 -42.84
CA MET A 135 -27.17 -7.62 -44.10
C MET A 135 -26.85 -8.92 -44.81
N ARG A 136 -27.80 -9.88 -44.80
CA ARG A 136 -27.84 -10.90 -45.83
C ARG A 136 -28.13 -10.18 -47.14
N LYS A 137 -27.14 -10.15 -48.04
CA LYS A 137 -27.42 -9.85 -49.45
C LYS A 137 -28.14 -11.07 -50.00
N ASP A 138 -29.46 -10.97 -50.09
CA ASP A 138 -30.25 -11.92 -50.86
C ASP A 138 -29.91 -11.78 -52.35
N SER A 139 -29.73 -12.94 -52.95
CA SER A 139 -29.32 -13.24 -54.31
C SER A 139 -30.22 -12.59 -55.37
N ARG A 140 -29.60 -12.07 -56.45
CA ARG A 140 -30.13 -12.14 -57.82
C ARG A 140 -28.97 -12.38 -58.78
#